data_AF-A0A4C1Z720-F1
#
_entry.id   AF-A0A4C1Z720-F1
#
_cell.length_a   1.000
_cell.length_b   1.000
_cell.length_c   1.000
_cell.angle_alpha   90.00
_cell.angle_beta   90.00
_cell.angle_gamma   90.00
#
_symmetry.space_group_name_H-M   'P 1'
#
loop_
_entity.id
_entity.type
_entity.pdbx_description
1 polymer ?
#
loop_
_entity_poly.entity_id
_entity_poly.type
_entity_poly.pdbx_seq_one_letter_code
_entity_poly.pdbx_strand_id
1 'polypeptide(L)'
;MMKTSNDCCYIPKYAGCQKVECLDEDIQTNVQHLIALHDDFKFRFEDILSMEIPPWIINPFDETEVENVILQEELLELSTNEELKVTFKRRYQKFWLQAEIPEKYPGL
;
A
#
# COMPACT_ATOMS: atom_id res chain seq x y z
N MET A 1 22.77 12.49 -53.59
CA MET A 1 21.68 13.48 -53.46
C MET A 1 20.57 12.80 -52.63
N MET A 2 20.54 13.08 -51.33
CA MET A 2 19.59 12.46 -50.40
C MET A 2 18.20 13.03 -50.67
N LYS A 3 17.24 12.16 -51.01
CA LYS A 3 15.83 12.54 -51.06
C LYS A 3 15.35 12.58 -49.61
N THR A 4 14.99 13.77 -49.13
CA THR A 4 14.36 13.96 -47.83
C THR A 4 12.97 13.34 -47.90
N SER A 5 12.79 12.25 -47.17
CA SER A 5 11.52 11.57 -46.96
C SER A 5 10.62 12.46 -46.12
N ASN A 6 9.77 13.28 -46.76
CA ASN A 6 8.78 14.14 -46.11
C ASN A 6 7.53 13.35 -45.63
N ASP A 7 7.67 12.06 -45.40
CA ASP A 7 6.58 11.19 -44.97
C ASP A 7 6.54 11.11 -43.44
N CYS A 8 6.25 12.24 -42.78
CA CYS A 8 5.98 12.25 -41.35
C CYS A 8 4.58 12.84 -41.08
N CYS A 9 3.54 12.14 -41.52
CA CYS A 9 2.17 12.34 -41.05
C CYS A 9 1.36 11.05 -41.23
N TYR A 10 1.72 10.01 -40.48
CA TYR A 10 0.88 8.82 -40.33
C TYR A 10 0.36 8.74 -38.90
N ILE A 11 -0.60 9.60 -38.56
CA ILE A 11 -1.48 9.34 -37.41
C ILE A 11 -2.47 8.24 -37.86
N PRO A 12 -2.62 7.12 -37.12
CA PRO A 12 -3.53 6.04 -37.48
C PRO A 12 -4.95 6.58 -37.68
N LYS A 13 -5.49 6.41 -38.89
CA LYS A 13 -6.83 6.87 -39.26
C LYS A 13 -7.89 6.02 -38.56
N TYR A 14 -8.71 6.65 -37.70
CA TYR A 14 -10.05 6.14 -37.41
C TYR A 14 -10.95 6.38 -38.63
N ALA A 15 -11.80 5.41 -38.98
CA ALA A 15 -12.66 5.47 -40.16
C ALA A 15 -13.67 6.62 -40.04
N GLY A 16 -13.46 7.71 -40.80
CA GLY A 16 -14.36 8.86 -40.85
C GLY A 16 -13.67 10.23 -41.01
N CYS A 17 -12.35 10.34 -40.83
CA CYS A 17 -11.68 11.64 -40.90
C CYS A 17 -11.25 12.01 -42.33
N GLN A 18 -11.73 13.17 -42.81
CA GLN A 18 -11.31 13.80 -44.07
C GLN A 18 -9.79 14.06 -44.03
N LYS A 19 -9.09 14.05 -45.18
CA LYS A 19 -7.67 14.44 -45.23
C LYS A 19 -7.58 15.91 -44.82
N VAL A 20 -7.23 16.17 -43.56
CA VAL A 20 -6.87 17.49 -43.06
C VAL A 20 -5.36 17.61 -43.25
N GLU A 21 -4.93 18.57 -44.06
CA GLU A 21 -3.51 18.96 -44.08
C GLU A 21 -3.20 19.56 -42.71
N CYS A 22 -2.35 18.87 -41.94
CA CYS A 22 -1.90 19.38 -40.65
C CYS A 22 -0.75 20.33 -40.95
N LEU A 23 -0.91 21.61 -40.63
CA LEU A 23 0.18 22.57 -40.76
C LEU A 23 1.22 22.28 -39.67
N ASP A 24 2.49 22.50 -39.98
CA ASP A 24 3.60 22.29 -39.02
C ASP A 24 3.38 23.09 -37.71
N GLU A 25 2.74 24.24 -37.83
CA GLU A 25 2.31 25.10 -36.71
C GLU A 25 1.25 24.43 -35.81
N ASP A 26 0.31 23.67 -36.38
CA ASP A 26 -0.71 22.94 -35.62
C ASP A 26 -0.08 21.79 -34.85
N ILE A 27 0.87 21.10 -35.48
CA ILE A 27 1.64 20.02 -34.85
C ILE A 27 2.46 20.59 -33.70
N GLN A 28 3.16 21.70 -33.92
CA GLN A 28 3.97 22.36 -32.89
C GLN A 28 3.10 22.81 -31.71
N THR A 29 1.93 23.39 -31.98
CA THR A 29 0.96 23.78 -30.96
C THR A 29 0.49 22.58 -30.14
N ASN A 30 0.16 21.46 -30.80
CA ASN A 30 -0.23 20.23 -30.12
C ASN A 30 0.88 19.69 -29.22
N VAL A 31 2.12 19.66 -29.72
CA VAL A 31 3.29 19.24 -28.93
C VAL A 31 3.48 20.11 -27.69
N GLN A 32 3.35 21.44 -27.82
CA GLN A 32 3.42 22.35 -26.69
C GLN A 32 2.33 22.07 -25.65
N HIS A 33 1.10 21.82 -26.08
CA HIS A 33 0.02 21.45 -25.17
C HIS A 33 0.28 20.12 -24.45
N LEU A 34 0.81 19.12 -25.14
CA LEU A 34 1.15 17.84 -24.53
C LEU A 34 2.27 17.97 -23.50
N ILE A 35 3.28 18.81 -23.76
CA ILE A 35 4.35 19.11 -22.80
C ILE A 35 3.76 19.80 -21.57
N ALA A 36 2.93 20.84 -21.75
CA ALA A 36 2.31 21.55 -20.65
C ALA A 36 1.40 20.63 -19.80
N LEU A 37 0.66 19.72 -20.45
CA LEU A 37 -0.17 18.73 -19.78
C LEU A 37 0.67 17.74 -18.98
N HIS A 38 1.75 17.23 -19.56
CA HIS A 38 2.68 16.34 -18.88
C HIS A 38 3.25 17.00 -17.62
N ASP A 39 3.69 18.26 -17.73
CA ASP A 39 4.28 19.00 -16.62
C ASP A 39 3.24 19.30 -15.52
N ASP A 40 1.99 19.62 -15.88
CA ASP A 40 0.88 19.76 -14.93
C ASP A 40 0.63 18.46 -14.15
N PHE A 41 0.56 17.32 -14.84
CA PHE A 41 0.37 16.03 -14.20
C PHE A 41 1.54 15.69 -13.28
N LYS A 42 2.77 15.91 -13.73
CA LYS A 42 3.96 15.66 -12.93
C LYS A 42 3.97 16.51 -11.66
N PHE A 43 3.58 17.78 -11.76
CA PHE A 43 3.51 18.68 -10.60
C PHE A 43 2.38 18.29 -9.64
N ARG A 44 1.19 17.98 -10.16
CA ARG A 44 0.01 17.65 -9.34
C ARG A 44 0.08 16.33 -8.60
N PHE A 45 0.91 15.40 -9.08
CA PHE A 45 1.10 14.08 -8.49
C PHE A 45 2.54 13.87 -8.01
N GLU A 46 3.30 14.95 -7.81
CA GLU A 46 4.70 14.87 -7.35
C GLU A 46 4.80 14.17 -5.99
N ASP A 47 3.82 14.39 -5.11
CA ASP A 47 3.67 13.75 -3.81
C ASP A 47 3.48 12.23 -3.93
N ILE A 48 2.64 11.77 -4.86
CA ILE A 48 2.42 10.34 -5.11
C ILE A 48 3.65 9.72 -5.77
N LEU A 49 4.28 10.43 -6.72
CA LEU A 49 5.47 9.95 -7.44
C LEU A 49 6.71 9.86 -6.55
N SER A 50 6.80 10.73 -5.53
CA SER A 50 7.90 10.75 -4.54
C SER A 50 7.61 9.87 -3.32
N MET A 51 6.41 9.31 -3.20
CA MET A 51 6.03 8.48 -2.07
C MET A 51 6.84 7.18 -2.04
N GLU A 52 7.51 6.93 -0.92
CA GLU A 52 8.09 5.62 -0.64
C GLU A 52 6.97 4.62 -0.32
N ILE A 53 6.87 3.56 -1.12
CA ILE A 53 5.87 2.51 -0.90
C ILE A 53 6.30 1.69 0.32
N PRO A 54 5.49 1.66 1.40
CA PRO A 54 5.81 0.85 2.57
C PRO A 54 5.95 -0.64 2.20
N PRO A 55 6.89 -1.37 2.84
CA PRO A 55 7.12 -2.79 2.55
C PRO A 55 5.86 -3.66 2.67
N TRP A 56 4.93 -3.34 3.57
CA TRP A 56 3.68 -4.08 3.74
C TRP A 56 2.70 -3.93 2.56
N ILE A 57 2.80 -2.88 1.75
CA ILE A 57 2.03 -2.76 0.50
C ILE A 57 2.64 -3.66 -0.58
N ILE A 58 3.97 -3.76 -0.60
CA ILE A 58 4.74 -4.55 -1.58
C ILE A 58 4.62 -6.04 -1.27
N ASN A 59 4.75 -6.40 0.01
CA ASN A 59 4.60 -7.75 0.52
C ASN A 59 3.85 -7.71 1.86
N PRO A 60 2.52 -7.83 1.84
CA PRO A 60 1.71 -7.80 3.05
C PRO A 60 2.07 -8.90 4.05
N PHE A 61 2.60 -10.02 3.56
CA PHE A 61 2.86 -11.23 4.33
C PHE A 61 4.37 -11.49 4.52
N ASP A 62 5.23 -10.47 4.42
CA ASP A 62 6.68 -10.65 4.61
C ASP A 62 7.04 -11.02 6.06
N GLU A 63 8.16 -11.72 6.24
CA GLU A 63 8.57 -12.58 7.38
C GLU A 63 8.23 -12.10 8.81
N THR A 64 8.05 -10.78 9.04
CA THR A 64 7.45 -10.24 10.28
C THR A 64 6.07 -10.80 10.62
N GLU A 65 5.31 -11.28 9.63
CA GLU A 65 4.05 -11.96 9.89
C GLU A 65 4.22 -13.37 10.46
N VAL A 66 5.36 -14.05 10.25
CA VAL A 66 5.55 -15.40 10.79
C VAL A 66 5.61 -15.35 12.32
N GLU A 67 6.35 -14.41 12.91
CA GLU A 67 6.35 -14.22 14.36
C GLU A 67 4.98 -13.80 14.89
N ASN A 68 4.24 -12.95 14.16
CA ASN A 68 2.90 -12.52 14.56
C ASN A 68 1.89 -13.69 14.50
N VAL A 69 1.95 -14.51 13.45
CA VAL A 69 1.12 -15.72 13.29
C VAL A 69 1.47 -16.73 14.38
N ILE A 70 2.75 -16.98 14.65
CA ILE A 70 3.18 -17.87 15.75
C ILE A 70 2.64 -17.35 17.09
N LEU A 71 2.79 -16.06 17.37
CA LEU A 71 2.26 -15.46 18.60
C LEU A 71 0.73 -15.56 18.70
N GLN A 72 0.02 -15.38 17.59
CA GLN A 72 -1.44 -15.53 17.55
C GLN A 72 -1.88 -16.99 17.78
N GLU A 73 -1.17 -17.96 17.20
CA GLU A 73 -1.41 -19.39 17.41
C GLU A 73 -1.13 -19.79 18.86
N GLU A 74 0.00 -19.37 19.44
CA GLU A 74 0.34 -19.60 20.85
C GLU A 74 -0.70 -18.99 21.81
N LEU A 75 -1.14 -17.75 21.53
CA LEU A 75 -2.21 -17.09 22.30
C LEU A 75 -3.53 -17.85 22.19
N LEU A 76 -3.86 -18.34 21.00
CA LEU A 76 -5.07 -19.13 20.78
C LEU A 76 -5.00 -20.45 21.55
N GLU A 77 -3.88 -21.16 21.48
CA GLU A 77 -3.66 -22.42 22.21
C GLU A 77 -3.74 -22.19 23.73
N LEU A 78 -3.08 -21.16 24.26
CA LEU A 78 -3.16 -20.79 25.68
C LEU A 78 -4.59 -20.40 26.10
N SER A 79 -5.31 -19.66 25.25
CA SER A 79 -6.67 -19.20 25.54
C SER A 79 -7.72 -20.31 25.49
N THR A 80 -7.44 -21.40 24.76
CA THR A 80 -8.35 -22.54 24.59
C THR A 80 -7.95 -23.74 25.46
N ASN A 81 -6.79 -23.71 26.10
CA ASN A 81 -6.34 -24.77 26.99
C ASN A 81 -7.17 -24.84 28.30
N GLU A 82 -8.08 -25.80 28.34
CA GLU A 82 -8.98 -26.01 29.48
C GLU A 82 -8.27 -26.46 30.76
N GLU A 83 -7.18 -27.23 30.65
CA GLU A 83 -6.38 -27.64 31.82
C GLU A 83 -5.72 -26.43 32.48
N LEU A 84 -5.16 -25.52 31.68
CA LEU A 84 -4.59 -24.26 32.15
C LEU A 84 -5.68 -23.37 32.77
N LYS A 85 -6.86 -23.26 32.16
CA LYS A 85 -7.99 -22.50 32.75
C LYS A 85 -8.38 -23.03 34.12
N VAL A 86 -8.52 -24.34 34.28
CA VAL A 86 -8.87 -24.98 35.55
C VAL A 86 -7.77 -24.77 36.59
N THR A 87 -6.52 -24.92 36.18
CA THR A 87 -5.35 -24.74 37.06
C THR A 87 -5.21 -23.28 37.49
N PHE A 88 -5.39 -22.34 36.56
CA PHE A 88 -5.35 -20.91 36.84
C PHE A 88 -6.47 -20.52 37.79
N LYS A 89 -7.73 -20.92 37.55
CA LYS A 89 -8.84 -20.65 38.47
C LYS A 89 -8.57 -21.18 39.89
N ARG A 90 -8.06 -22.41 40.00
CA ARG A 90 -7.74 -23.03 41.30
C ARG A 90 -6.60 -22.31 42.03
N ARG A 91 -5.53 -21.94 41.31
CA ARG A 91 -4.37 -21.26 41.89
C ARG A 91 -4.67 -19.80 42.20
N TYR A 92 -5.42 -19.11 41.35
CA TYR A 92 -5.89 -17.74 41.53
C TYR A 92 -6.77 -17.63 42.79
N GLN A 93 -7.72 -18.55 42.98
CA GLN A 93 -8.48 -18.61 44.23
C GLN A 93 -7.56 -18.75 45.46
N LYS A 94 -6.58 -19.65 45.42
CA LYS A 94 -5.61 -19.81 46.51
C LYS A 94 -4.73 -18.57 46.72
N PHE A 95 -4.39 -17.86 45.65
CA PHE A 95 -3.62 -16.62 45.70
C PHE A 95 -4.40 -15.54 46.47
N TRP A 96 -5.66 -15.27 46.11
CA TRP A 96 -6.48 -14.26 46.80
C TRP A 96 -6.87 -14.61 48.24
N LEU A 97 -6.80 -15.87 48.62
CA LEU A 97 -7.02 -16.30 50.00
C LEU A 97 -5.81 -16.01 50.91
N GLN A 98 -4.70 -15.52 50.38
CA GLN A 98 -3.55 -15.10 51.18
C GLN A 98 -3.86 -13.80 51.92
N ALA A 99 -3.87 -13.86 53.25
CA ALA A 99 -4.16 -12.72 54.12
C ALA A 99 -3.22 -11.52 53.90
N GLU A 100 -2.03 -11.76 53.36
CA GLU A 100 -1.04 -10.72 53.06
C GLU A 100 -1.39 -9.87 51.84
N ILE A 101 -2.23 -10.35 50.91
CA ILE A 101 -2.52 -9.63 49.66
C ILE A 101 -3.34 -8.36 49.90
N PRO A 102 -4.46 -8.40 50.66
CA PRO A 102 -5.22 -7.20 50.99
C PRO A 102 -4.39 -6.14 51.75
N GLU A 103 -3.40 -6.58 52.54
CA GLU A 103 -2.51 -5.68 53.28
C GLU A 103 -1.43 -5.05 52.40
N LYS A 104 -0.84 -5.81 51.47
CA LYS A 104 0.25 -5.33 50.60
C LYS A 104 -0.26 -4.51 49.41
N TYR A 105 -1.49 -4.74 48.97
CA TYR A 105 -2.09 -4.09 47.80
C TYR A 105 -3.50 -3.57 48.11
N PRO A 106 -3.65 -2.59 49.02
CA PRO A 106 -4.95 -2.02 49.32
C PRO A 106 -5.47 -1.23 48.11
N GLY A 107 -6.50 -1.76 47.43
CA GLY A 107 -7.16 -1.11 46.29
C GLY A 107 -7.09 -1.88 44.95
N LEU A 108 -6.47 -3.06 44.95
CA LEU A 108 -6.70 -4.09 43.92
C LEU A 108 -8.05 -4.78 44.20
#